data_AF-A0A257NBC2-F1
#
_entry.id   AF-A0A257NBC2-F1
#
_cell.length_a   1.000
_cell.length_b   1.000
_cell.length_c   1.000
_cell.angle_alpha   90.00
_cell.angle_beta   90.00
_cell.angle_gamma   90.00
#
_symmetry.space_group_name_H-M   'P 1'
#
loop_
_entity.id
_entity.type
_entity.pdbx_description
1 polymer ?
#
loop_
_entity_poly.entity_id
_entity_poly.type
_entity_poly.pdbx_seq_one_letter_code
_entity_poly.pdbx_strand_id
1 'polypeptide(L)'
;MATWANPNSAERFLTDPFVSEPETYMYKTGDLARWRADGAIEFLGRNDFQVKIRGFRIELGDIEATLCQHQQLREVAVGVYEPATGDKRLVAYLIAHNTEVPSTVELRDFLKPLLPEYMIPSTFVYLDALPLTPNGKLDRKALPEPDQSHAEVRHSYVPPRSPIEEKLVTIWQEVLHIDQISIHDNFFELGGHSLLAVQLIVRINKHYQIEFPLSSLFDAPTIAELSVKLENTLEQKIPDNVRTAIKVLPRKR
;
A
#
# COMPACT_ATOMS: atom_id res chain seq x y z
N MET A 1 -19.00 19.71 -18.48
CA MET A 1 -19.28 18.31 -18.90
C MET A 1 -18.01 17.50 -18.80
N ALA A 2 -17.88 16.66 -17.77
CA ALA A 2 -17.07 15.44 -17.71
C ALA A 2 -16.97 14.97 -16.23
N THR A 3 -17.98 14.28 -15.74
CA THR A 3 -17.83 13.35 -14.59
C THR A 3 -17.97 11.96 -15.16
N TRP A 4 -16.85 11.38 -15.58
CA TRP A 4 -16.79 10.03 -16.13
C TRP A 4 -16.93 9.03 -14.98
N ALA A 5 -18.09 8.38 -14.93
CA ALA A 5 -18.40 7.10 -14.28
C ALA A 5 -17.53 6.75 -13.05
N ASN A 6 -17.80 7.39 -11.92
CA ASN A 6 -17.41 6.86 -10.62
C ASN A 6 -18.66 6.26 -9.95
N PRO A 7 -18.71 4.96 -9.64
CA PRO A 7 -19.86 4.33 -8.97
C PRO A 7 -20.20 4.95 -7.61
N ASN A 8 -19.30 5.74 -7.00
CA ASN A 8 -19.53 6.46 -5.74
C ASN A 8 -20.32 7.78 -5.87
N SER A 9 -20.79 8.16 -7.07
CA SER A 9 -21.55 9.42 -7.23
C SER A 9 -22.87 9.41 -6.46
N ALA A 10 -23.57 8.26 -6.38
CA ALA A 10 -24.85 8.14 -5.68
C ALA A 10 -24.74 8.31 -4.15
N GLU A 11 -23.58 8.02 -3.55
CA GLU A 11 -23.37 8.18 -2.11
C GLU A 11 -23.09 9.63 -1.70
N ARG A 12 -22.57 10.44 -2.63
CA ARG A 12 -22.22 11.84 -2.38
C ARG A 12 -23.24 12.83 -2.93
N PHE A 13 -23.98 12.48 -3.98
CA PHE A 13 -25.07 13.26 -4.56
C PHE A 13 -26.41 12.58 -4.22
N LEU A 14 -26.99 12.98 -3.10
CA LEU A 14 -28.24 12.44 -2.58
C LEU A 14 -29.41 13.24 -3.13
N THR A 15 -30.60 12.65 -3.25
CA THR A 15 -31.82 13.44 -3.49
C THR A 15 -32.00 14.45 -2.36
N ASP A 16 -32.25 15.72 -2.71
CA ASP A 16 -32.45 16.78 -1.72
C ASP A 16 -33.86 16.66 -1.09
N PRO A 17 -33.98 16.31 0.21
CA PRO A 17 -35.28 16.15 0.85
C PRO A 17 -35.98 17.48 1.16
N PHE A 18 -35.29 18.62 1.02
CA PHE A 18 -35.80 19.95 1.33
C PHE A 18 -36.38 20.66 0.10
N VAL A 19 -36.21 20.09 -1.09
CA VAL A 19 -36.70 20.64 -2.35
C VAL A 19 -37.69 19.65 -2.98
N SER A 20 -38.89 20.13 -3.30
CA SER A 20 -39.95 19.31 -3.90
C SER A 20 -39.79 19.09 -5.41
N GLU A 21 -38.84 19.77 -6.05
CA GLU A 21 -38.54 19.59 -7.47
C GLU A 21 -37.80 18.25 -7.70
N PRO A 22 -38.29 17.40 -8.63
CA PRO A 22 -37.61 16.17 -9.01
C PRO A 22 -36.19 16.45 -9.52
N GLU A 23 -35.31 15.46 -9.39
CA GLU A 23 -33.93 15.52 -9.89
C GLU A 23 -33.07 16.64 -9.26
N THR A 24 -33.46 17.13 -8.08
CA THR A 24 -32.62 18.01 -7.25
C THR A 24 -31.75 17.16 -6.32
N TYR A 25 -30.44 17.44 -6.31
CA TYR A 25 -29.47 16.71 -5.51
C TYR A 25 -28.77 17.61 -4.50
N MET A 26 -28.59 17.09 -3.28
CA MET A 26 -27.76 17.64 -2.23
C MET A 26 -26.39 16.95 -2.24
N TYR A 27 -25.31 17.73 -2.13
CA TYR A 27 -23.95 17.19 -2.03
C TYR A 27 -23.52 17.01 -0.58
N LYS A 28 -23.15 15.78 -0.21
CA LYS A 28 -22.61 15.44 1.11
C LYS A 28 -21.13 15.80 1.19
N THR A 29 -20.81 16.97 1.75
CA THR A 29 -19.43 17.52 1.80
C THR A 29 -18.48 16.76 2.73
N GLY A 30 -19.03 16.06 3.73
CA GLY A 30 -18.27 15.47 4.82
C GLY A 30 -17.85 16.47 5.90
N ASP A 31 -18.15 17.76 5.74
CA ASP A 31 -17.84 18.79 6.73
C ASP A 31 -18.88 18.82 7.85
N LEU A 32 -18.42 18.89 9.09
CA LEU A 32 -19.24 19.16 10.26
C LEU A 32 -19.27 20.66 10.51
N ALA A 33 -20.47 21.21 10.63
CA ALA A 33 -20.66 22.63 10.90
C ALA A 33 -21.88 22.84 11.80
N ARG A 34 -21.98 24.03 12.41
CA ARG A 34 -23.18 24.48 13.11
C ARG A 34 -23.56 25.90 12.70
N TRP A 35 -24.84 26.21 12.82
CA TRP A 35 -25.32 27.58 12.70
C TRP A 35 -24.97 28.37 13.97
N ARG A 36 -24.48 29.58 13.78
CA ARG A 36 -24.31 30.59 14.83
C ARG A 36 -25.57 31.43 14.97
N ALA A 37 -25.71 32.11 16.11
CA ALA A 37 -26.86 32.97 16.40
C ALA A 37 -27.01 34.16 15.42
N ASP A 38 -25.91 34.55 14.76
CA ASP A 38 -25.87 35.59 13.72
C ASP A 38 -26.21 35.06 12.31
N GLY A 39 -26.56 33.78 12.18
CA GLY A 39 -26.88 33.14 10.90
C GLY A 39 -25.65 32.72 10.09
N ALA A 40 -24.42 32.91 10.60
CA ALA A 40 -23.23 32.38 9.96
C ALA A 40 -23.07 30.87 10.22
N ILE A 41 -22.37 30.17 9.33
CA ILE A 41 -22.00 28.77 9.51
C ILE A 41 -20.59 28.72 10.12
N GLU A 42 -20.47 28.10 11.30
CA GLU A 42 -19.18 27.81 11.94
C GLU A 42 -18.72 26.40 11.55
N PHE A 43 -17.54 26.31 10.96
CA PHE A 43 -16.90 25.04 10.61
C PHE A 43 -16.32 24.38 11.87
N LEU A 44 -16.68 23.11 12.11
CA LEU A 44 -16.30 22.34 13.31
C LEU A 44 -15.31 21.20 13.02
N GLY A 45 -15.01 20.93 11.75
CA GLY A 45 -14.10 19.87 11.33
C GLY A 45 -14.72 18.99 10.24
N ARG A 46 -14.11 17.85 9.95
CA ARG A 46 -14.64 16.85 9.03
C ARG A 46 -15.19 15.66 9.79
N ASN A 47 -16.29 15.11 9.29
CA ASN A 47 -16.88 13.85 9.74
C ASN A 47 -16.21 12.64 9.06
N ASP A 48 -15.39 12.87 8.03
CA ASP A 48 -14.52 11.85 7.44
C ASP A 48 -13.06 12.03 7.88
N PHE A 49 -12.35 10.90 7.90
CA PHE A 49 -10.97 10.83 8.36
C PHE A 49 -10.04 10.99 7.17
N GLN A 50 -9.83 12.24 6.79
CA GLN A 50 -8.94 12.59 5.72
C GLN A 50 -7.50 12.78 6.19
N VAL A 51 -6.54 12.22 5.45
CA VAL A 51 -5.12 12.34 5.77
C VAL A 51 -4.30 12.78 4.57
N LYS A 52 -3.14 13.38 4.85
CA LYS A 52 -2.13 13.70 3.83
C LYS A 52 -0.92 12.81 4.03
N ILE A 53 -0.61 12.00 3.03
CA ILE A 53 0.55 11.11 3.03
C ILE A 53 1.30 11.35 1.74
N ARG A 54 2.57 11.79 1.84
CA ARG A 54 3.47 11.98 0.70
C ARG A 54 2.88 12.85 -0.43
N GLY A 55 2.12 13.88 -0.06
CA GLY A 55 1.46 14.79 -1.00
C GLY A 55 0.09 14.31 -1.52
N PHE A 56 -0.29 13.06 -1.27
CA PHE A 56 -1.61 12.53 -1.60
C PHE A 56 -2.63 12.88 -0.51
N ARG A 57 -3.79 13.33 -0.95
CA ARG A 57 -4.98 13.53 -0.12
C ARG A 57 -5.78 12.23 -0.16
N ILE A 58 -5.81 11.51 0.96
CA ILE A 58 -6.39 10.16 1.06
C ILE A 58 -7.59 10.21 1.99
N GLU A 59 -8.72 9.67 1.53
CA GLU A 59 -9.91 9.44 2.35
C GLU A 59 -9.81 8.03 2.94
N LEU A 60 -9.63 7.91 4.25
CA LEU A 60 -9.50 6.59 4.87
C LEU A 60 -10.78 5.75 4.71
N GLY A 61 -11.93 6.41 4.67
CA GLY A 61 -13.24 5.77 4.47
C GLY A 61 -13.37 5.03 3.14
N ASP A 62 -12.71 5.49 2.07
CA ASP A 62 -12.76 4.79 0.77
C ASP A 62 -12.01 3.44 0.84
N ILE A 63 -10.91 3.40 1.60
CA ILE A 63 -10.13 2.18 1.84
C ILE A 63 -10.93 1.23 2.75
N GLU A 64 -11.50 1.76 3.83
CA GLU A 64 -12.38 1.02 4.76
C GLU A 64 -13.56 0.39 4.00
N ALA A 65 -14.26 1.16 3.18
CA ALA A 65 -15.41 0.69 2.41
C ALA A 65 -15.03 -0.39 1.39
N THR A 66 -13.84 -0.29 0.78
CA THR A 66 -13.34 -1.30 -0.15
C THR A 66 -13.02 -2.61 0.59
N LEU A 67 -12.28 -2.54 1.71
CA LEU A 67 -11.95 -3.70 2.52
C LEU A 67 -13.19 -4.39 3.11
N CYS A 68 -14.23 -3.63 3.50
CA CYS A 68 -15.50 -4.19 3.98
C CYS A 68 -16.24 -5.04 2.93
N GLN A 69 -15.87 -4.97 1.64
CA GLN A 69 -16.44 -5.85 0.60
C GLN A 69 -15.80 -7.25 0.61
N HIS A 70 -14.68 -7.44 1.32
CA HIS A 70 -14.02 -8.74 1.44
C HIS A 70 -14.82 -9.66 2.37
N GLN A 71 -15.28 -10.80 1.86
CA GLN A 71 -16.26 -11.67 2.54
C GLN A 71 -15.79 -12.22 3.90
N GLN A 72 -14.48 -12.30 4.13
CA GLN A 72 -13.92 -12.79 5.40
C GLN A 72 -13.73 -11.69 6.46
N LEU A 73 -13.88 -10.41 6.10
CA LEU A 73 -13.69 -9.28 7.03
C LEU A 73 -15.03 -8.82 7.61
N ARG A 74 -15.10 -8.76 8.93
CA ARG A 74 -16.26 -8.35 9.70
C ARG A 74 -16.25 -6.86 10.02
N GLU A 75 -15.13 -6.36 10.51
CA GLU A 75 -14.95 -4.95 10.87
C GLU A 75 -13.58 -4.46 10.37
N VAL A 76 -13.55 -3.22 9.90
CA VAL A 76 -12.36 -2.59 9.33
C VAL A 76 -12.24 -1.17 9.86
N ALA A 77 -11.02 -0.81 10.25
CA ALA A 77 -10.62 0.56 10.48
C ALA A 77 -9.30 0.82 9.76
N VAL A 78 -9.16 2.00 9.16
CA VAL A 78 -7.88 2.42 8.58
C VAL A 78 -7.37 3.62 9.36
N GLY A 79 -6.06 3.58 9.65
CA GLY A 79 -5.34 4.60 10.38
C GLY A 79 -4.04 4.98 9.69
N VAL A 80 -3.37 5.98 10.26
CA VAL A 80 -2.04 6.40 9.86
C VAL A 80 -1.08 6.16 10.99
N TYR A 81 0.00 5.46 10.69
CA TYR A 81 1.13 5.29 11.59
C TYR A 81 2.32 6.08 11.07
N GLU A 82 2.99 6.81 11.96
CA GLU A 82 4.20 7.56 11.67
C GLU A 82 5.34 6.96 12.51
N PRO A 83 6.20 6.11 11.93
CA PRO A 83 7.36 5.58 12.63
C PRO A 83 8.32 6.73 13.01
N ALA A 84 9.25 6.46 13.92
CA ALA A 84 10.26 7.45 14.34
C ALA A 84 11.11 8.00 13.19
N THR A 85 11.17 7.31 12.05
CA THR A 85 11.81 7.79 10.81
C THR A 85 11.03 8.91 10.12
N GLY A 86 9.79 9.21 10.54
CA GLY A 86 8.95 10.31 10.08
C GLY A 86 8.03 10.02 8.89
N ASP A 87 8.16 8.84 8.27
CA ASP A 87 7.38 8.52 7.07
C ASP A 87 6.02 7.92 7.39
N LYS A 88 4.97 8.75 7.35
CA LYS A 88 3.56 8.33 7.50
C LYS A 88 3.19 7.18 6.55
N ARG A 89 2.49 6.18 7.09
CA ARG A 89 2.04 4.98 6.37
C ARG A 89 0.59 4.64 6.74
N LEU A 90 -0.11 4.01 5.81
CA LEU A 90 -1.46 3.50 6.02
C LEU A 90 -1.40 2.14 6.71
N VAL A 91 -2.24 1.96 7.73
CA VAL A 91 -2.40 0.70 8.46
C VAL A 91 -3.87 0.34 8.48
N ALA A 92 -4.21 -0.89 8.11
CA ALA A 92 -5.55 -1.43 8.23
C ALA A 92 -5.66 -2.32 9.46
N TYR A 93 -6.65 -2.08 10.30
CA TYR A 93 -6.99 -2.88 11.47
C TYR A 93 -8.26 -3.66 11.17
N LEU A 94 -8.19 -4.98 11.37
CA LEU A 94 -9.15 -5.92 10.81
C LEU A 94 -9.68 -6.84 11.89
N ILE A 95 -10.98 -7.14 11.81
CA ILE A 95 -11.61 -8.25 12.53
C ILE A 95 -12.17 -9.20 11.49
N ALA A 96 -11.82 -10.49 11.56
CA ALA A 96 -12.36 -11.50 10.65
C ALA A 96 -13.70 -12.08 11.17
N HIS A 97 -14.51 -12.62 10.25
CA HIS A 97 -15.74 -13.33 10.62
C HIS A 97 -15.46 -14.69 11.28
N ASN A 98 -14.43 -15.38 10.81
CA ASN A 98 -14.11 -16.76 11.16
C ASN A 98 -12.65 -16.85 11.64
N THR A 99 -12.28 -18.04 12.13
CA THR A 99 -10.89 -18.36 12.51
C THR A 99 -9.93 -18.37 11.33
N GLU A 100 -10.42 -18.54 10.11
CA GLU A 100 -9.60 -18.45 8.91
C GLU A 100 -9.53 -17.00 8.43
N VAL A 101 -8.38 -16.36 8.70
CA VAL A 101 -8.11 -14.97 8.34
C VAL A 101 -7.43 -14.90 6.97
N PRO A 102 -7.81 -13.94 6.10
CA PRO A 102 -7.13 -13.78 4.82
C PRO A 102 -5.68 -13.35 5.04
N SER A 103 -4.81 -13.77 4.14
CA SER A 103 -3.40 -13.37 4.22
C SER A 103 -3.20 -11.90 3.84
N THR A 104 -2.09 -11.28 4.25
CA THR A 104 -1.76 -9.90 3.83
C THR A 104 -1.61 -9.78 2.31
N VAL A 105 -1.07 -10.81 1.66
CA VAL A 105 -0.92 -10.90 0.21
C VAL A 105 -2.29 -10.92 -0.47
N GLU A 106 -3.21 -11.75 0.01
CA GLU A 106 -4.57 -11.86 -0.50
C GLU A 106 -5.32 -10.51 -0.40
N LEU A 107 -5.24 -9.83 0.75
CA LEU A 107 -5.85 -8.52 0.92
C LEU A 107 -5.25 -7.46 0.00
N ARG A 108 -3.93 -7.47 -0.20
CA ARG A 108 -3.29 -6.57 -1.16
C ARG A 108 -3.75 -6.85 -2.58
N ASP A 109 -3.79 -8.11 -3.00
CA ASP A 109 -4.21 -8.50 -4.34
C ASP A 109 -5.69 -8.18 -4.59
N PHE A 110 -6.52 -8.26 -3.56
CA PHE A 110 -7.90 -7.79 -3.58
C PHE A 110 -8.00 -6.27 -3.78
N LEU A 111 -7.15 -5.48 -3.12
CA LEU A 111 -7.19 -4.01 -3.21
C LEU A 111 -6.56 -3.43 -4.49
N LYS A 112 -5.51 -4.06 -5.03
CA LYS A 112 -4.78 -3.60 -6.22
C LYS A 112 -5.66 -3.20 -7.42
N PRO A 113 -6.67 -3.98 -7.82
CA PRO A 113 -7.52 -3.60 -8.96
C PRO A 113 -8.56 -2.53 -8.62
N LEU A 114 -8.82 -2.26 -7.34
CA LEU A 114 -9.91 -1.39 -6.87
C LEU A 114 -9.42 0.01 -6.46
N LEU A 115 -8.19 0.09 -5.95
CA LEU A 115 -7.62 1.32 -5.40
C LEU A 115 -6.29 1.67 -6.06
N PRO A 116 -5.98 2.98 -6.20
CA PRO A 116 -4.63 3.41 -6.50
C PRO A 116 -3.64 2.89 -5.47
N GLU A 117 -2.43 2.59 -5.91
CA GLU A 117 -1.38 1.98 -5.08
C GLU A 117 -1.08 2.75 -3.79
N TYR A 118 -1.08 4.09 -3.84
CA TYR A 118 -0.82 4.94 -2.68
C TYR A 118 -1.92 4.88 -1.61
N MET A 119 -3.08 4.28 -1.90
CA MET A 119 -4.16 4.02 -0.95
C MET A 119 -4.11 2.60 -0.36
N ILE A 120 -3.23 1.72 -0.84
CA ILE A 120 -3.12 0.36 -0.32
C ILE A 120 -2.36 0.40 1.02
N PRO A 121 -2.93 -0.10 2.13
CA PRO A 121 -2.25 -0.18 3.41
C PRO A 121 -0.91 -0.92 3.32
N SER A 122 0.12 -0.40 4.00
CA SER A 122 1.41 -1.10 4.07
C SER A 122 1.39 -2.26 5.06
N THR A 123 0.48 -2.20 6.03
CA THR A 123 0.39 -3.12 7.16
C THR A 123 -1.07 -3.44 7.45
N PHE A 124 -1.34 -4.72 7.74
CA PHE A 124 -2.64 -5.22 8.15
C PHE A 124 -2.49 -5.85 9.53
N VAL A 125 -3.30 -5.41 10.50
CA VAL A 125 -3.24 -5.82 11.90
C VAL A 125 -4.58 -6.44 12.26
N TYR A 126 -4.58 -7.71 12.66
CA TYR A 126 -5.78 -8.37 13.17
C TYR A 126 -5.98 -8.03 14.65
N LEU A 127 -7.21 -7.69 15.01
CA LEU A 127 -7.63 -7.38 16.37
C LEU A 127 -8.82 -8.25 16.77
N ASP A 128 -8.94 -8.53 18.06
CA ASP A 128 -10.14 -9.15 18.61
C ASP A 128 -11.34 -8.18 18.63
N ALA A 129 -11.06 -6.88 18.84
CA ALA A 129 -12.05 -5.82 18.89
C ALA A 129 -11.44 -4.47 18.50
N LEU A 130 -12.22 -3.62 17.83
CA LEU A 130 -11.84 -2.24 17.57
C LEU A 130 -12.00 -1.40 18.85
N PRO A 131 -11.06 -0.49 19.16
CA PRO A 131 -11.20 0.40 20.29
C PRO A 131 -12.36 1.38 20.05
N LEU A 132 -13.27 1.47 21.01
CA LEU A 132 -14.42 2.38 20.95
C LEU A 132 -14.33 3.43 22.05
N THR A 133 -14.72 4.66 21.73
CA THR A 133 -15.03 5.72 22.69
C THR A 133 -16.21 5.29 23.59
N PRO A 134 -16.43 5.95 24.75
CA PRO A 134 -17.60 5.70 25.59
C PRO A 134 -18.96 5.83 24.88
N ASN A 135 -19.00 6.57 23.76
CA ASN A 135 -20.19 6.74 22.93
C ASN A 135 -20.35 5.67 21.84
N GLY A 136 -19.53 4.60 21.86
CA GLY A 136 -19.59 3.52 20.88
C GLY A 136 -19.02 3.85 19.50
N LYS A 137 -18.36 5.01 19.33
CA LYS A 137 -17.66 5.36 18.08
C LYS A 137 -16.22 4.86 18.11
N LEU A 138 -15.66 4.47 16.96
CA LEU A 138 -14.25 4.10 16.81
C LEU A 138 -13.30 5.17 17.37
N ASP A 139 -12.45 4.77 18.32
CA ASP A 139 -11.38 5.59 18.88
C ASP A 139 -10.06 5.32 18.14
N ARG A 140 -9.84 6.07 17.05
CA ARG A 140 -8.62 5.92 16.24
C ARG A 140 -7.34 6.27 16.99
N LYS A 141 -7.41 7.04 18.09
CA LYS A 141 -6.22 7.37 18.89
C LYS A 141 -5.79 6.22 19.80
N ALA A 142 -6.71 5.31 20.08
CA ALA A 142 -6.47 4.11 20.86
C ALA A 142 -6.16 2.87 19.98
N LEU A 143 -6.05 3.05 18.65
CA LEU A 143 -5.57 1.98 17.78
C LEU A 143 -4.12 1.63 18.17
N PRO A 144 -3.80 0.34 18.32
CA PRO A 144 -2.46 -0.06 18.70
C PRO A 144 -1.47 0.33 17.61
N GLU A 145 -0.26 0.71 18.00
CA GLU A 145 0.80 0.86 17.00
C GLU A 145 1.04 -0.50 16.32
N PRO A 146 1.20 -0.54 14.99
CA PRO A 146 1.60 -1.75 14.30
C PRO A 146 2.98 -2.12 14.83
N ASP A 147 3.03 -3.14 15.67
CA ASP A 147 4.28 -3.55 16.28
C ASP A 147 5.24 -3.97 15.17
N GLN A 148 6.47 -3.48 15.25
CA GLN A 148 7.53 -3.90 14.34
C GLN A 148 7.81 -5.41 14.49
N SER A 149 7.37 -6.03 15.61
CA SER A 149 7.34 -7.47 15.85
C SER A 149 6.01 -8.19 15.54
N HIS A 150 4.86 -7.52 15.45
CA HIS A 150 3.59 -8.14 14.99
C HIS A 150 3.48 -8.18 13.45
N ALA A 151 4.61 -8.03 12.75
CA ALA A 151 4.83 -8.77 11.52
C ALA A 151 4.95 -10.26 11.86
N GLU A 152 3.85 -10.92 12.22
CA GLU A 152 3.75 -12.38 12.36
C GLU A 152 4.05 -13.13 11.03
N VAL A 153 4.37 -12.38 9.96
CA VAL A 153 4.95 -12.88 8.72
C VAL A 153 6.23 -12.09 8.35
N ARG A 154 7.14 -11.84 9.29
CA ARG A 154 8.55 -11.98 8.88
C ARG A 154 8.72 -13.45 8.57
N HIS A 155 8.60 -13.82 7.29
CA HIS A 155 9.07 -15.10 6.81
C HIS A 155 10.41 -15.38 7.50
N SER A 156 10.58 -16.57 8.08
CA SER A 156 11.84 -16.97 8.72
C SER A 156 12.99 -16.46 7.89
N TYR A 157 13.90 -15.67 8.47
CA TYR A 157 14.92 -14.95 7.70
C TYR A 157 15.59 -15.89 6.68
N VAL A 158 15.49 -15.54 5.40
CA VAL A 158 16.12 -16.27 4.30
C VAL A 158 17.21 -15.38 3.71
N PRO A 159 18.49 -15.78 3.81
CA PRO A 159 19.59 -15.00 3.25
C PRO A 159 19.58 -15.01 1.71
N PRO A 160 20.25 -14.04 1.06
CA PRO A 160 20.44 -14.07 -0.39
C PRO A 160 21.18 -15.34 -0.83
N ARG A 161 20.78 -15.86 -1.99
CA ARG A 161 21.24 -17.14 -2.56
C ARG A 161 22.08 -16.95 -3.83
N SER A 162 22.06 -15.75 -4.41
CA SER A 162 22.82 -15.40 -5.62
C SER A 162 23.50 -14.03 -5.49
N PRO A 163 24.55 -13.76 -6.28
CA PRO A 163 25.19 -12.43 -6.30
C PRO A 163 24.24 -11.28 -6.66
N ILE A 164 23.20 -11.57 -7.45
CA ILE A 164 22.17 -10.57 -7.78
C ILE A 164 21.29 -10.31 -6.57
N GLU A 165 20.85 -11.35 -5.85
CA GLU A 165 20.11 -11.19 -4.60
C GLU A 165 20.94 -10.45 -3.54
N GLU A 166 22.22 -10.77 -3.36
CA GLU A 166 23.14 -10.06 -2.45
C GLU A 166 23.21 -8.56 -2.76
N LYS A 167 23.31 -8.24 -4.06
CA LYS A 167 23.37 -6.85 -4.49
C LYS A 167 22.06 -6.12 -4.27
N LEU A 168 20.94 -6.77 -4.55
CA LEU A 168 19.60 -6.22 -4.30
C LEU A 168 19.38 -5.99 -2.80
N VAL A 169 19.73 -6.94 -1.93
CA VAL A 169 19.69 -6.78 -0.47
C VAL A 169 20.44 -5.51 -0.06
N THR A 170 21.68 -5.34 -0.53
CA THR A 170 22.49 -4.15 -0.20
C THR A 170 21.78 -2.86 -0.60
N ILE A 171 21.26 -2.78 -1.84
CA ILE A 171 20.56 -1.58 -2.32
C ILE A 171 19.29 -1.33 -1.50
N TRP A 172 18.54 -2.37 -1.14
CA TRP A 172 17.32 -2.25 -0.33
C TRP A 172 17.63 -1.75 1.08
N GLN A 173 18.65 -2.29 1.75
CA GLN A 173 19.08 -1.86 3.08
C GLN A 173 19.44 -0.37 3.08
N GLU A 174 20.17 0.10 2.07
CA GLU A 174 20.55 1.51 1.95
C GLU A 174 19.36 2.44 1.64
N VAL A 175 18.33 1.96 0.92
CA VAL A 175 17.15 2.75 0.52
C VAL A 175 16.11 2.78 1.64
N LEU A 176 15.91 1.65 2.32
CA LEU A 176 14.90 1.51 3.38
C LEU A 176 15.45 1.83 4.78
N HIS A 177 16.77 1.93 4.93
CA HIS A 177 17.46 2.09 6.22
C HIS A 177 17.12 0.94 7.20
N ILE A 178 17.17 -0.30 6.70
CA ILE A 178 16.90 -1.52 7.46
C ILE A 178 18.14 -2.41 7.40
N ASP A 179 18.63 -2.86 8.56
CA ASP A 179 19.88 -3.63 8.64
C ASP A 179 19.72 -5.09 8.19
N GLN A 180 18.55 -5.70 8.37
CA GLN A 180 18.32 -7.10 8.02
C GLN A 180 17.06 -7.24 7.17
N ILE A 181 17.25 -7.70 5.93
CA ILE A 181 16.19 -7.94 4.94
C ILE A 181 16.30 -9.39 4.44
N SER A 182 15.21 -10.14 4.56
CA SER A 182 15.03 -11.48 3.97
C SER A 182 14.70 -11.35 2.48
N ILE A 183 15.10 -12.32 1.66
CA ILE A 183 14.80 -12.25 0.21
C ILE A 183 13.31 -12.31 -0.13
N HIS A 184 12.49 -12.78 0.82
CA HIS A 184 11.03 -12.87 0.70
C HIS A 184 10.31 -11.70 1.36
N ASP A 185 11.04 -10.75 1.96
CA ASP A 185 10.41 -9.54 2.50
C ASP A 185 9.87 -8.69 1.34
N ASN A 186 8.64 -8.22 1.50
CA ASN A 186 7.99 -7.35 0.53
C ASN A 186 8.46 -5.90 0.73
N PHE A 187 8.92 -5.25 -0.34
CA PHE A 187 9.43 -3.89 -0.33
C PHE A 187 8.48 -2.89 0.35
N PHE A 188 7.18 -3.01 0.06
CA PHE A 188 6.15 -2.09 0.55
C PHE A 188 5.72 -2.38 1.99
N GLU A 189 5.83 -3.63 2.43
CA GLU A 189 5.60 -4.02 3.83
C GLU A 189 6.74 -3.55 4.73
N LEU A 190 7.98 -3.55 4.21
CA LEU A 190 9.13 -2.92 4.87
C LEU A 190 9.04 -1.39 4.94
N GLY A 191 8.02 -0.79 4.33
CA GLY A 191 7.82 0.66 4.32
C GLY A 191 8.23 1.37 3.05
N GLY A 192 8.65 0.62 2.04
CA GLY A 192 8.90 1.10 0.70
C GLY A 192 7.67 1.80 0.11
N HIS A 193 7.94 2.77 -0.77
CA HIS A 193 6.90 3.55 -1.45
C HIS A 193 7.43 4.10 -2.75
N SER A 194 6.58 4.74 -3.57
CA SER A 194 6.92 5.13 -4.93
C SER A 194 8.21 5.94 -5.07
N LEU A 195 8.50 6.88 -4.14
CA LEU A 195 9.76 7.63 -4.15
C LEU A 195 10.98 6.73 -3.86
N LEU A 196 10.90 5.87 -2.85
CA LEU A 196 11.97 4.91 -2.54
C LEU A 196 12.12 3.87 -3.66
N ALA A 197 11.01 3.44 -4.27
CA ALA A 197 11.01 2.56 -5.44
C ALA A 197 11.72 3.20 -6.63
N VAL A 198 11.47 4.48 -6.91
CA VAL A 198 12.20 5.25 -7.93
C VAL A 198 13.70 5.29 -7.60
N GLN A 199 14.07 5.59 -6.36
CA GLN A 199 15.48 5.60 -5.94
C GLN A 199 16.13 4.22 -6.09
N LEU A 200 15.43 3.17 -5.71
CA LEU A 200 15.85 1.78 -5.84
C LEU A 200 16.16 1.45 -7.30
N ILE A 201 15.23 1.73 -8.20
CA ILE A 201 15.36 1.42 -9.63
C ILE A 201 16.47 2.24 -10.28
N VAL A 202 16.64 3.50 -9.90
CA VAL A 202 17.78 4.32 -10.35
C VAL A 202 19.11 3.70 -9.93
N ARG A 203 19.23 3.18 -8.70
CA ARG A 203 20.45 2.51 -8.23
C ARG A 203 20.71 1.19 -8.95
N ILE A 204 19.67 0.38 -9.18
CA ILE A 204 19.75 -0.86 -9.96
C ILE A 204 20.23 -0.56 -11.39
N ASN A 205 19.57 0.37 -12.09
CA ASN A 205 19.89 0.76 -13.46
C ASN A 205 21.32 1.28 -13.57
N LYS A 206 21.76 2.11 -12.62
CA LYS A 206 23.13 2.62 -12.59
C LYS A 206 24.16 1.49 -12.39
N HIS A 207 23.87 0.52 -11.52
CA HIS A 207 24.82 -0.55 -11.21
C HIS A 207 24.98 -1.53 -12.37
N TYR A 208 23.87 -1.98 -12.95
CA TYR A 208 23.86 -2.98 -14.01
C TYR A 208 23.92 -2.37 -15.42
N GLN A 209 23.85 -1.04 -15.53
CA GLN A 209 23.83 -0.28 -16.79
C GLN A 209 22.67 -0.74 -17.70
N ILE A 210 21.48 -0.92 -17.15
CA ILE A 210 20.28 -1.37 -17.86
C ILE A 210 19.14 -0.35 -17.72
N GLU A 211 18.10 -0.54 -18.52
CA GLU A 211 16.81 0.13 -18.36
C GLU A 211 15.82 -0.85 -17.74
N PHE A 212 15.89 -1.03 -16.42
CA PHE A 212 14.93 -1.82 -15.68
C PHE A 212 13.72 -0.94 -15.34
N PRO A 213 12.49 -1.31 -15.75
CA PRO A 213 11.34 -0.46 -15.56
C PRO A 213 10.85 -0.52 -14.12
N LEU A 214 10.35 0.61 -13.61
CA LEU A 214 9.80 0.74 -12.26
C LEU A 214 8.64 -0.23 -12.00
N SER A 215 7.83 -0.52 -13.03
CA SER A 215 6.74 -1.51 -12.96
C SER A 215 7.20 -2.88 -12.49
N SER A 216 8.46 -3.25 -12.75
CA SER A 216 9.01 -4.54 -12.32
C SER A 216 8.96 -4.74 -10.82
N LEU A 217 9.16 -3.68 -10.02
CA LEU A 217 9.10 -3.77 -8.57
C LEU A 217 7.68 -3.99 -8.06
N PHE A 218 6.67 -3.43 -8.72
CA PHE A 218 5.27 -3.60 -8.30
C PHE A 218 4.77 -5.01 -8.63
N ASP A 219 5.20 -5.55 -9.76
CA ASP A 219 4.86 -6.91 -10.18
C ASP A 219 5.64 -7.99 -9.39
N ALA A 220 6.85 -7.66 -8.93
CA ALA A 220 7.76 -8.56 -8.22
C ALA A 220 8.32 -7.83 -6.99
N PRO A 221 7.51 -7.68 -5.92
CA PRO A 221 7.82 -6.81 -4.80
C PRO A 221 8.75 -7.45 -3.76
N THR A 222 9.30 -8.63 -4.02
CA THR A 222 10.32 -9.29 -3.17
C THR A 222 11.65 -9.37 -3.90
N ILE A 223 12.76 -9.47 -3.17
CA ILE A 223 14.10 -9.62 -3.77
C ILE A 223 14.18 -10.91 -4.60
N ALA A 224 13.60 -12.00 -4.10
CA ALA A 224 13.58 -13.29 -4.78
C ALA A 224 12.84 -13.26 -6.14
N GLU A 225 11.77 -12.48 -6.26
CA GLU A 225 11.04 -12.34 -7.53
C GLU A 225 11.71 -11.29 -8.45
N LEU A 226 12.19 -10.20 -7.86
CA LEU A 226 12.83 -9.10 -8.60
C LEU A 226 14.15 -9.55 -9.23
N SER A 227 14.91 -10.41 -8.55
CA SER A 227 16.17 -11.00 -9.05
C SER A 227 15.93 -11.78 -10.35
N VAL A 228 14.87 -12.59 -10.41
CA VAL A 228 14.50 -13.36 -11.61
C VAL A 228 14.18 -12.43 -12.79
N LYS A 229 13.41 -11.36 -12.56
CA LYS A 229 13.10 -10.38 -13.62
C LYS A 229 14.37 -9.65 -14.10
N LEU A 230 15.25 -9.32 -13.16
CA LEU A 230 16.51 -8.65 -13.45
C LEU A 230 17.46 -9.57 -14.25
N GLU A 231 17.59 -10.84 -13.87
CA GLU A 231 18.35 -11.85 -14.59
C GLU A 231 17.89 -11.99 -16.04
N ASN A 232 16.59 -12.14 -16.26
CA ASN A 232 16.02 -12.22 -17.61
C ASN A 232 16.35 -10.98 -18.45
N THR A 233 16.31 -9.79 -17.84
CA THR A 233 16.66 -8.53 -18.52
C THR A 233 18.16 -8.48 -18.88
N LEU A 234 19.03 -8.96 -17.99
CA LEU A 234 20.46 -9.04 -18.22
C LEU A 234 20.82 -10.04 -19.31
N GLU A 235 20.15 -11.20 -19.36
CA GLU A 235 20.34 -12.21 -20.39
C GLU A 235 19.91 -11.74 -21.78
N GLN A 236 18.82 -10.97 -21.89
CA GLN A 236 18.36 -10.38 -23.15
C GLN A 236 19.33 -9.34 -23.73
N LYS A 237 20.23 -8.79 -22.92
CA LYS A 237 21.26 -7.84 -23.34
C LYS A 237 22.50 -8.52 -23.94
N ILE A 238 22.61 -9.84 -23.83
CA ILE A 238 23.67 -10.62 -24.48
C ILE A 238 23.17 -10.98 -25.89
N PRO A 239 23.73 -10.42 -26.97
CA PRO A 239 23.32 -10.79 -28.32
C PRO A 239 23.58 -12.28 -28.56
N ASP A 240 22.65 -12.95 -29.26
CA ASP A 240 22.67 -14.40 -29.52
C ASP A 240 23.98 -14.88 -30.18
N ASN A 241 24.74 -13.99 -30.80
CA ASN A 241 26.05 -14.28 -31.40
C ASN A 241 27.17 -14.59 -30.38
N VAL A 242 27.01 -14.26 -29.09
CA VAL A 242 27.98 -14.60 -28.02
C VAL A 242 27.63 -15.94 -27.35
N ARG A 243 26.36 -16.38 -27.40
CA ARG A 243 25.90 -17.66 -26.80
C ARG A 243 26.59 -18.88 -27.41
N THR A 244 26.98 -18.83 -28.69
CA THR A 244 27.66 -19.93 -29.39
C THR A 244 29.15 -20.02 -29.06
N ALA A 245 29.80 -18.91 -28.72
CA ALA A 245 31.25 -18.86 -28.48
C ALA A 245 31.67 -19.47 -27.12
N ILE A 246 30.77 -19.48 -26.13
CA ILE A 246 31.07 -20.04 -24.79
C ILE A 246 30.95 -21.57 -24.76
N LYS A 247 30.23 -22.19 -25.72
CA LYS A 247 30.11 -23.66 -25.82
C LYS A 247 31.30 -24.35 -26.48
N VAL A 248 32.23 -23.62 -27.10
CA VAL A 248 33.35 -24.20 -27.86
C VAL A 248 34.70 -23.69 -27.35
N LEU A 249 35.00 -23.95 -26.08
CA LEU A 249 36.40 -24.01 -25.65
C LEU A 249 36.68 -25.44 -25.19
N PRO A 250 37.37 -26.27 -26.01
CA PRO A 250 37.77 -27.59 -25.59
C PRO A 250 38.77 -27.45 -24.43
N ARG A 251 38.50 -28.15 -23.32
CA ARG A 251 39.45 -28.31 -22.22
C ARG A 251 40.74 -28.91 -22.80
N LYS A 252 41.85 -28.16 -22.75
CA LYS A 252 43.17 -28.72 -23.02
C LYS A 252 43.46 -29.80 -21.97
N ARG A 253 43.89 -30.97 -22.45
CA ARG A 253 44.33 -32.12 -21.65
C ARG A 253 45.49 -31.77 -20.75
#